data_AF-A0A365Y8Y1-F1
#
_entry.id   AF-A0A365Y8Y1-F1
#
_cell.length_a   1.000
_cell.length_b   1.000
_cell.length_c   1.000
_cell.angle_alpha   90.00
_cell.angle_beta   90.00
_cell.angle_gamma   90.00
#
_symmetry.space_group_name_H-M   'P 1'
#
loop_
_entity.id
_entity.type
_entity.pdbx_description
1 polymer ?
#
loop_
_entity_poly.entity_id
_entity_poly.type
_entity_poly.pdbx_seq_one_letter_code
_entity_poly.pdbx_strand_id
1 'polypeptide(L)'
;METSTSNPSSRAERALNAALALLGEQGVRALSHARVDQTAGLPAGSTSNYFRTKQALLEGVASHLAQREREDFGQAAPILERAEAEEAFTRMLETQSGIFRSRTLARYALFIDLAHSPELVAPLKDNRRVFEHWTTATLAALGAKDPLGCTRFIMATLDGALLHRITVDDSLDFAPVIRRALAACLDS
;
A
#
# COMPACT_ATOMS: atom_id res chain seq x y z
N MET A 1 4.40 -17.33 -40.94
CA MET A 1 4.88 -17.90 -39.66
C MET A 1 5.30 -16.72 -38.81
N GLU A 2 4.31 -16.08 -38.18
CA GLU A 2 4.49 -14.85 -37.41
C GLU A 2 4.79 -15.22 -35.96
N THR A 3 5.96 -14.80 -35.49
CA THR A 3 6.39 -14.93 -34.11
C THR A 3 5.51 -14.07 -33.23
N SER A 4 4.62 -14.71 -32.48
CA SER A 4 3.82 -14.10 -31.42
C SER A 4 4.74 -13.51 -30.35
N THR A 5 4.95 -12.20 -30.41
CA THR A 5 5.48 -11.40 -29.31
C THR A 5 4.40 -11.27 -28.25
N SER A 6 4.39 -12.21 -27.29
CA SER A 6 3.51 -12.15 -26.13
C SER A 6 3.75 -10.84 -25.37
N ASN A 7 2.76 -9.97 -25.34
CA ASN A 7 2.79 -8.70 -24.64
C ASN A 7 3.09 -8.93 -23.14
N PRO A 8 4.14 -8.33 -22.56
CA PRO A 8 4.59 -8.54 -21.17
C PRO A 8 3.68 -7.93 -20.09
N SER A 9 2.36 -8.10 -20.18
CA SER A 9 1.51 -8.21 -18.98
C SER A 9 1.70 -9.61 -18.36
N SER A 10 2.96 -9.86 -18.02
CA SER A 10 3.64 -11.15 -18.17
C SER A 10 3.14 -12.24 -17.21
N ARG A 11 3.46 -13.51 -17.48
CA ARG A 11 3.24 -14.61 -16.51
C ARG A 11 3.86 -14.30 -15.15
N ALA A 12 4.95 -13.53 -15.10
CA ALA A 12 5.53 -13.04 -13.86
C ALA A 12 4.60 -12.05 -13.13
N GLU A 13 3.97 -11.12 -13.85
CA GLU A 13 2.99 -10.20 -13.28
C GLU A 13 1.76 -10.94 -12.73
N ARG A 14 1.26 -11.96 -13.44
CA ARG A 14 0.20 -12.84 -12.93
C ARG A 14 0.62 -13.55 -11.64
N ALA A 15 1.85 -14.05 -11.57
CA ALA A 15 2.39 -14.66 -10.36
C ALA A 15 2.47 -13.64 -9.21
N LEU A 16 2.92 -12.40 -9.48
CA LEU A 16 3.00 -11.33 -8.49
C LEU A 16 1.61 -10.91 -7.97
N ASN A 17 0.62 -10.79 -8.85
CA ASN A 17 -0.77 -10.50 -8.46
C ASN A 17 -1.36 -11.63 -7.60
N ALA A 18 -1.13 -12.89 -7.97
CA ALA A 18 -1.55 -14.04 -7.18
C ALA A 18 -0.84 -14.09 -5.81
N ALA A 19 0.44 -13.77 -5.76
CA ALA A 19 1.19 -13.66 -4.53
C ALA A 19 0.66 -12.55 -3.61
N LEU A 20 0.29 -11.37 -4.15
CA LEU A 20 -0.37 -10.32 -3.38
C LEU A 20 -1.71 -10.77 -2.79
N ALA A 21 -2.53 -11.49 -3.57
CA ALA A 21 -3.79 -12.03 -3.08
C ALA A 21 -3.56 -13.01 -1.91
N LEU A 22 -2.61 -13.93 -2.06
CA LEU A 22 -2.23 -14.87 -1.00
C LEU A 22 -1.75 -14.16 0.26
N LEU A 23 -0.93 -13.10 0.12
CA LEU A 23 -0.47 -12.30 1.26
C LEU A 23 -1.63 -11.59 1.96
N GLY A 24 -2.53 -10.96 1.20
CA GLY A 24 -3.66 -10.23 1.75
C GLY A 24 -4.69 -11.12 2.45
N GLU A 25 -4.84 -12.37 2.00
CA GLU A 25 -5.81 -13.31 2.57
C GLU A 25 -5.23 -14.19 3.70
N GLN A 26 -3.95 -14.57 3.60
CA GLN A 26 -3.38 -15.66 4.40
C GLN A 26 -1.99 -15.36 4.99
N GLY A 27 -1.46 -14.15 4.76
CA GLY A 27 -0.17 -13.70 5.27
C GLY A 27 1.06 -14.36 4.63
N VAL A 28 2.26 -13.98 5.07
CA VAL A 28 3.54 -14.42 4.45
C VAL A 28 3.77 -15.93 4.57
N ARG A 29 3.16 -16.60 5.54
CA ARG A 29 3.26 -18.06 5.72
C ARG A 29 2.64 -18.85 4.56
N ALA A 30 1.61 -18.31 3.91
CA ALA A 30 0.96 -18.95 2.78
C ALA A 30 1.77 -18.82 1.47
N LEU A 31 2.78 -17.95 1.44
CA LEU A 31 3.53 -17.66 0.23
C LEU A 31 4.57 -18.74 -0.08
N SER A 32 4.30 -19.50 -1.16
CA SER A 32 5.22 -20.47 -1.77
C SER A 32 5.01 -20.49 -3.28
N HIS A 33 6.03 -20.85 -4.05
CA HIS A 33 5.97 -20.92 -5.51
C HIS A 33 4.83 -21.79 -6.02
N ALA A 34 4.64 -22.98 -5.44
CA ALA A 34 3.58 -23.89 -5.86
C ALA A 34 2.18 -23.31 -5.63
N ARG A 35 1.96 -22.63 -4.51
CA ARG A 35 0.68 -21.96 -4.22
C ARG A 35 0.47 -20.76 -5.13
N VAL A 36 1.52 -20.00 -5.42
CA VAL A 36 1.45 -18.90 -6.40
C VAL A 36 1.10 -19.43 -7.79
N ASP A 37 1.76 -20.49 -8.26
CA ASP A 37 1.44 -21.11 -9.56
C ASP A 37 -0.02 -21.56 -9.61
N GLN A 38 -0.50 -22.21 -8.55
CA GLN A 38 -1.89 -22.65 -8.43
C GLN A 38 -2.86 -21.46 -8.48
N THR A 39 -2.67 -20.46 -7.62
CA THR A 39 -3.52 -19.26 -7.55
C THR A 39 -3.47 -18.45 -8.84
N ALA A 40 -2.32 -18.40 -9.51
CA ALA A 40 -2.15 -17.69 -10.77
C ALA A 40 -2.68 -18.48 -11.98
N GLY A 41 -3.02 -19.77 -11.84
CA GLY A 41 -3.37 -20.64 -12.96
C GLY A 41 -2.20 -20.83 -13.94
N LEU A 42 -0.99 -21.01 -13.41
CA LEU A 42 0.25 -21.21 -14.16
C LEU A 42 0.74 -22.67 -14.03
N PRO A 43 1.49 -23.18 -15.03
CA PRO A 43 2.15 -24.48 -14.91
C PRO A 43 3.08 -24.54 -13.69
N ALA A 44 3.16 -25.71 -13.03
CA ALA A 44 4.05 -25.92 -11.89
C ALA A 44 5.51 -25.55 -12.22
N GLY A 45 6.14 -24.77 -11.34
CA GLY A 45 7.50 -24.27 -11.50
C GLY A 45 7.60 -22.93 -12.25
N SER A 46 6.49 -22.37 -12.75
CA SER A 46 6.50 -21.10 -13.48
C SER A 46 7.01 -19.96 -12.61
N THR A 47 6.52 -19.84 -11.38
CA THR A 47 6.96 -18.80 -10.45
C THR A 47 8.44 -18.96 -10.10
N SER A 48 8.92 -20.20 -9.94
CA SER A 48 10.32 -20.50 -9.61
C SER A 48 11.30 -20.11 -10.73
N ASN A 49 10.84 -20.13 -11.99
CA ASN A 49 11.62 -19.67 -13.14
C ASN A 49 11.91 -18.16 -13.08
N TYR A 50 11.01 -17.36 -12.51
CA TYR A 50 11.18 -15.91 -12.36
C TYR A 50 11.80 -15.52 -11.01
N PHE A 51 11.39 -16.20 -9.94
CA PHE A 51 11.78 -15.90 -8.57
C PHE A 51 12.42 -17.13 -7.95
N ARG A 52 13.72 -17.33 -8.11
CA ARG A 52 14.38 -18.61 -7.77
C ARG A 52 14.31 -18.99 -6.28
N THR A 53 14.19 -18.01 -5.38
CA THR A 53 14.14 -18.22 -3.93
C THR A 53 12.88 -17.58 -3.33
N LYS A 54 12.51 -17.98 -2.10
CA LYS A 54 11.41 -17.34 -1.37
C LYS A 54 11.68 -15.85 -1.15
N GLN A 55 12.94 -15.49 -0.86
CA GLN A 55 13.35 -14.11 -0.71
C GLN A 55 13.16 -13.32 -2.01
N ALA A 56 13.62 -13.83 -3.16
CA ALA A 56 13.41 -13.17 -4.45
C ALA A 56 11.93 -12.97 -4.79
N LEU A 57 11.07 -13.92 -4.40
CA LEU A 57 9.62 -13.78 -4.55
C LEU A 57 9.08 -12.65 -3.65
N LEU A 58 9.50 -12.58 -2.39
CA LEU A 58 9.10 -11.51 -1.47
C LEU A 58 9.55 -10.13 -1.97
N GLU A 59 10.79 -10.00 -2.45
CA GLU A 59 11.32 -8.77 -3.05
C GLU A 59 10.52 -8.35 -4.28
N GLY A 60 10.23 -9.31 -5.16
CA GLY A 60 9.41 -9.07 -6.35
C GLY A 60 8.01 -8.59 -6.00
N VAL A 61 7.37 -9.21 -5.00
CA VAL A 61 6.02 -8.85 -4.57
C VAL A 61 5.97 -7.49 -3.87
N ALA A 62 6.94 -7.18 -3.00
CA ALA A 62 7.05 -5.87 -2.37
C ALA A 62 7.29 -4.76 -3.40
N SER A 63 8.15 -5.02 -4.40
CA SER A 63 8.41 -4.07 -5.49
C SER A 63 7.18 -3.87 -6.37
N HIS A 64 6.45 -4.95 -6.68
CA HIS A 64 5.21 -4.91 -7.45
C HIS A 64 4.12 -4.13 -6.72
N LEU A 65 3.94 -4.37 -5.43
CA LEU A 65 3.01 -3.60 -4.59
C LEU A 65 3.38 -2.12 -4.57
N ALA A 66 4.67 -1.82 -4.37
CA ALA A 66 5.15 -0.45 -4.36
C ALA A 66 4.99 0.24 -5.74
N GLN A 67 5.10 -0.49 -6.84
CA GLN A 67 4.81 0.05 -8.16
C GLN A 67 3.32 0.39 -8.29
N ARG A 68 2.43 -0.53 -7.91
CA ARG A 68 0.97 -0.32 -7.98
C ARG A 68 0.52 0.87 -7.13
N GLU A 69 0.99 0.97 -5.90
CA GLU A 69 0.65 2.10 -5.02
C GLU A 69 1.16 3.44 -5.56
N ARG A 70 2.32 3.46 -6.25
CA ARG A 70 2.81 4.68 -6.92
C ARG A 70 1.95 5.07 -8.12
N GLU A 71 1.53 4.09 -8.92
CA GLU A 71 0.63 4.30 -10.05
C GLU A 71 -0.74 4.83 -9.57
N ASP A 72 -1.26 4.27 -8.46
CA ASP A 72 -2.54 4.67 -7.88
C ASP A 72 -2.48 6.08 -7.26
N PHE A 73 -1.37 6.45 -6.60
CA PHE A 73 -1.19 7.76 -5.96
C PHE A 73 -0.88 8.87 -6.99
N GLY A 74 -0.09 8.55 -8.01
CA GLY A 74 0.32 9.51 -9.05
C GLY A 74 1.17 10.67 -8.53
N GLN A 75 1.21 11.76 -9.31
CA GLN A 75 1.84 13.03 -8.91
C GLN A 75 0.75 13.98 -8.40
N ALA A 76 0.51 13.97 -7.09
CA ALA A 76 -0.48 14.85 -6.48
C ALA A 76 0.15 16.19 -6.07
N ALA A 77 -0.46 17.29 -6.49
CA ALA A 77 -0.14 18.62 -5.96
C ALA A 77 -0.61 18.71 -4.49
N PRO A 78 0.03 19.57 -3.66
CA PRO A 78 -0.48 19.84 -2.32
C PRO A 78 -1.87 20.47 -2.40
N ILE A 79 -2.73 20.14 -1.45
CA ILE A 79 -4.09 20.68 -1.36
C ILE A 79 -4.06 22.00 -0.59
N LEU A 80 -4.82 22.99 -1.07
CA LEU A 80 -4.85 24.35 -0.52
C LEU A 80 -6.05 24.61 0.39
N GLU A 81 -7.10 23.79 0.30
CA GLU A 81 -8.35 23.97 1.05
C GLU A 81 -8.61 22.81 2.03
N ARG A 82 -9.03 23.15 3.26
CA ARG A 82 -9.23 22.16 4.33
C ARG A 82 -10.29 21.13 3.98
N ALA A 83 -11.39 21.56 3.36
CA ALA A 83 -12.47 20.66 2.96
C ALA A 83 -11.99 19.63 1.91
N GLU A 84 -11.21 20.08 0.92
CA GLU A 84 -10.62 19.20 -0.09
C GLU A 84 -9.64 18.20 0.52
N ALA A 85 -8.88 18.60 1.55
CA ALA A 85 -7.98 17.69 2.26
C ALA A 85 -8.75 16.63 3.05
N GLU A 86 -9.85 17.00 3.74
CA GLU A 86 -10.74 16.04 4.43
C GLU A 86 -11.29 15.02 3.44
N GLU A 87 -11.77 15.48 2.28
CA GLU A 87 -12.26 14.59 1.23
C GLU A 87 -11.16 13.69 0.65
N ALA A 88 -9.97 14.22 0.39
CA ALA A 88 -8.87 13.46 -0.18
C ALA A 88 -8.41 12.34 0.76
N PHE A 89 -8.23 12.63 2.05
CA PHE A 89 -7.91 11.60 3.04
C PHE A 89 -9.04 10.57 3.20
N THR A 90 -10.31 11.02 3.15
CA THR A 90 -11.47 10.11 3.24
C THR A 90 -11.51 9.16 2.05
N ARG A 91 -11.43 9.69 0.82
CA ARG A 91 -11.38 8.87 -0.41
C ARG A 91 -10.23 7.89 -0.37
N MET A 92 -9.04 8.34 0.03
CA MET A 92 -7.86 7.49 0.13
C MET A 92 -8.08 6.34 1.13
N LEU A 93 -8.65 6.61 2.29
CA LEU A 93 -8.90 5.59 3.30
C LEU A 93 -10.00 4.61 2.87
N GLU A 94 -11.11 5.09 2.32
CA GLU A 94 -12.19 4.24 1.79
C GLU A 94 -11.70 3.34 0.65
N THR A 95 -10.87 3.86 -0.25
CA THR A 95 -10.26 3.06 -1.31
C THR A 95 -9.33 1.97 -0.74
N GLN A 96 -8.52 2.32 0.27
CA GLN A 96 -7.59 1.37 0.93
C GLN A 96 -8.29 0.31 1.77
N SER A 97 -9.44 0.62 2.39
CA SER A 97 -10.25 -0.35 3.15
C SER A 97 -11.24 -1.12 2.29
N GLY A 98 -11.56 -0.62 1.09
CA GLY A 98 -12.49 -1.22 0.14
C GLY A 98 -11.77 -1.97 -0.97
N ILE A 99 -11.75 -1.40 -2.18
CA ILE A 99 -11.24 -2.09 -3.38
C ILE A 99 -9.77 -2.52 -3.28
N PHE A 100 -8.96 -1.82 -2.47
CA PHE A 100 -7.54 -2.16 -2.25
C PHE A 100 -7.30 -2.89 -0.93
N ARG A 101 -8.34 -3.36 -0.22
CA ARG A 101 -8.22 -4.03 1.08
C ARG A 101 -7.18 -5.14 1.09
N SER A 102 -7.16 -6.00 0.05
CA SER A 102 -6.19 -7.09 -0.07
C SER A 102 -4.74 -6.58 -0.15
N ARG A 103 -4.49 -5.48 -0.90
CA ARG A 103 -3.16 -4.83 -0.98
C ARG A 103 -2.76 -4.22 0.36
N THR A 104 -3.69 -3.56 1.05
CA THR A 104 -3.45 -2.99 2.38
C THR A 104 -3.07 -4.06 3.40
N LEU A 105 -3.78 -5.18 3.42
CA LEU A 105 -3.45 -6.34 4.27
C LEU A 105 -2.09 -6.94 3.90
N ALA A 106 -1.81 -7.11 2.61
CA ALA A 106 -0.52 -7.61 2.14
C ALA A 106 0.64 -6.69 2.58
N ARG A 107 0.47 -5.36 2.47
CA ARG A 107 1.46 -4.38 2.94
C ARG A 107 1.73 -4.50 4.43
N TYR A 108 0.69 -4.62 5.26
CA TYR A 108 0.87 -4.80 6.70
C TYR A 108 1.52 -6.15 7.04
N ALA A 109 1.11 -7.24 6.38
CA ALA A 109 1.75 -8.54 6.55
C ALA A 109 3.26 -8.47 6.21
N LEU A 110 3.62 -7.81 5.10
CA LEU A 110 5.02 -7.62 4.72
C LEU A 110 5.78 -6.78 5.77
N PHE A 111 5.23 -5.66 6.25
CA PHE A 111 5.91 -4.85 7.25
C PHE A 111 6.12 -5.58 8.58
N ILE A 112 5.16 -6.40 9.01
CA ILE A 112 5.25 -7.16 10.26
C ILE A 112 6.21 -8.34 10.10
N ASP A 113 5.98 -9.19 9.11
CA ASP A 113 6.74 -10.44 8.94
C ASP A 113 8.18 -10.19 8.46
N LEU A 114 8.44 -9.06 7.78
CA LEU A 114 9.77 -8.68 7.30
C LEU A 114 10.41 -7.54 8.11
N ALA A 115 9.95 -7.32 9.34
CA ALA A 115 10.49 -6.29 10.23
C ALA A 115 12.02 -6.38 10.43
N HIS A 116 12.57 -7.61 10.37
CA HIS A 116 14.01 -7.90 10.50
C HIS A 116 14.77 -7.98 9.17
N SER A 117 14.10 -7.73 8.04
CA SER A 117 14.67 -7.74 6.69
C SER A 117 14.33 -6.43 5.96
N PRO A 118 14.83 -5.28 6.47
CA PRO A 118 14.40 -3.96 6.03
C PRO A 118 14.64 -3.67 4.54
N GLU A 119 15.61 -4.36 3.92
CA GLU A 119 15.90 -4.31 2.49
C GLU A 119 14.76 -4.81 1.62
N LEU A 120 13.99 -5.81 2.08
CA LEU A 120 12.89 -6.41 1.32
C LEU A 120 11.66 -5.50 1.23
N VAL A 121 11.49 -4.61 2.22
CA VAL A 121 10.40 -3.64 2.28
C VAL A 121 10.84 -2.23 1.90
N ALA A 122 12.08 -2.04 1.44
CA ALA A 122 12.60 -0.73 1.05
C ALA A 122 11.72 -0.02 -0.01
N PRO A 123 11.21 -0.70 -1.07
CA PRO A 123 10.32 -0.05 -2.04
C PRO A 123 9.03 0.50 -1.43
N LEU A 124 8.46 -0.18 -0.44
CA LEU A 124 7.26 0.28 0.27
C LEU A 124 7.57 1.49 1.16
N LYS A 125 8.76 1.52 1.77
CA LYS A 125 9.24 2.68 2.54
C LYS A 125 9.49 3.88 1.65
N ASP A 126 9.97 3.69 0.42
CA ASP A 126 10.11 4.76 -0.56
C ASP A 126 8.75 5.40 -0.90
N ASN A 127 7.73 4.58 -1.15
CA ASN A 127 6.38 5.09 -1.37
C ASN A 127 5.85 5.88 -0.18
N ARG A 128 6.07 5.38 1.04
CA ARG A 128 5.67 6.07 2.27
C ARG A 128 6.30 7.46 2.35
N ARG A 129 7.57 7.63 1.93
CA ARG A 129 8.24 8.93 1.90
C ARG A 129 7.58 9.91 0.93
N VAL A 130 7.11 9.44 -0.23
CA VAL A 130 6.38 10.28 -1.19
C VAL A 130 5.07 10.79 -0.55
N PHE A 131 4.33 9.89 0.11
CA PHE A 131 3.11 10.24 0.81
C PHE A 131 3.35 11.20 1.99
N GLU A 132 4.42 10.97 2.75
CA GLU A 132 4.85 11.85 3.84
C GLU A 132 5.18 13.26 3.33
N HIS A 133 5.89 13.36 2.19
CA HIS A 133 6.22 14.63 1.58
C HIS A 133 4.97 15.39 1.10
N TRP A 134 4.06 14.70 0.42
CA TRP A 134 2.79 15.28 -0.03
C TRP A 134 1.91 15.74 1.13
N THR A 135 1.83 14.94 2.20
CA THR A 135 1.08 15.27 3.43
C THR A 135 1.68 16.51 4.09
N THR A 136 3.02 16.57 4.19
CA THR A 136 3.72 17.73 4.76
C THR A 136 3.49 19.00 3.95
N ALA A 137 3.57 18.90 2.62
CA ALA A 137 3.32 20.04 1.73
C ALA A 137 1.87 20.53 1.82
N THR A 138 0.91 19.61 1.90
CA THR A 138 -0.52 19.93 2.11
C THR A 138 -0.73 20.63 3.46
N LEU A 139 -0.18 20.10 4.55
CA LEU A 139 -0.34 20.71 5.88
C LEU A 139 0.33 22.08 5.98
N ALA A 140 1.47 22.27 5.33
CA ALA A 140 2.12 23.57 5.23
C ALA A 140 1.26 24.58 4.44
N ALA A 141 0.67 24.15 3.32
CA ALA A 141 -0.21 25.00 2.52
C ALA A 141 -1.49 25.41 3.26
N LEU A 142 -2.01 24.51 4.11
CA LEU A 142 -3.17 24.76 4.98
C LEU A 142 -2.84 25.62 6.21
N GLY A 143 -1.58 25.98 6.42
CA GLY A 143 -1.16 26.88 7.50
C GLY A 143 -0.76 26.20 8.82
N ALA A 144 -0.46 24.90 8.83
CA ALA A 144 0.04 24.23 10.03
C ALA A 144 1.35 24.89 10.54
N LYS A 145 1.43 25.19 11.83
CA LYS A 145 2.63 25.79 12.45
C LYS A 145 3.82 24.83 12.51
N ASP A 146 3.55 23.54 12.65
CA ASP A 146 4.53 22.45 12.60
C ASP A 146 4.10 21.38 11.59
N PRO A 147 4.30 21.60 10.28
CA PRO A 147 3.85 20.65 9.25
C PRO A 147 4.44 19.25 9.41
N LEU A 148 5.69 19.13 9.87
CA LEU A 148 6.35 17.84 10.04
C LEU A 148 5.78 17.05 11.22
N GLY A 149 5.57 17.71 12.37
CA GLY A 149 4.90 17.09 13.51
C GLY A 149 3.46 16.68 13.16
N CYS A 150 2.73 17.55 12.47
CA CYS A 150 1.38 17.30 12.00
C CYS A 150 1.31 16.12 11.04
N THR A 151 2.25 15.99 10.10
CA THR A 151 2.35 14.83 9.19
C THR A 151 2.51 13.53 9.97
N ARG A 152 3.43 13.49 10.94
CA ARG A 152 3.64 12.28 11.76
C ARG A 152 2.38 11.89 12.51
N PHE A 153 1.70 12.87 13.11
CA PHE A 153 0.44 12.66 13.83
C PHE A 153 -0.68 12.16 12.91
N ILE A 154 -0.88 12.81 11.76
CA ILE A 154 -1.90 12.40 10.78
C ILE A 154 -1.61 11.01 10.25
N MET A 155 -0.39 10.72 9.81
CA MET A 155 -0.05 9.40 9.27
C MET A 155 -0.27 8.30 10.32
N ALA A 156 0.16 8.50 11.57
CA ALA A 156 -0.06 7.53 12.64
C ALA A 156 -1.56 7.33 12.95
N THR A 157 -2.33 8.42 12.98
CA THR A 157 -3.77 8.37 13.28
C THR A 157 -4.55 7.67 12.17
N LEU A 158 -4.28 8.03 10.91
CA LEU A 158 -4.97 7.46 9.75
C LEU A 158 -4.54 6.01 9.49
N ASP A 159 -3.27 5.66 9.69
CA ASP A 159 -2.81 4.26 9.63
C ASP A 159 -3.51 3.41 10.71
N GLY A 160 -3.67 3.94 11.92
CA GLY A 160 -4.40 3.26 13.01
C GLY A 160 -5.89 3.07 12.70
N ALA A 161 -6.54 4.12 12.17
CA ALA A 161 -7.94 4.04 11.76
C ALA A 161 -8.15 3.02 10.63
N LEU A 162 -7.26 3.02 9.63
CA LEU A 162 -7.29 2.06 8.53
C LEU A 162 -7.11 0.63 9.03
N LEU A 163 -6.15 0.41 9.94
CA LEU A 163 -5.92 -0.89 10.54
C LEU A 163 -7.15 -1.37 11.32
N HIS A 164 -7.77 -0.51 12.14
CA HIS A 164 -9.02 -0.82 12.82
C HIS A 164 -10.14 -1.17 11.84
N ARG A 165 -10.33 -0.39 10.77
CA ARG A 165 -11.37 -0.64 9.76
C ARG A 165 -11.25 -2.03 9.14
N ILE A 166 -10.03 -2.51 8.89
CA ILE A 166 -9.83 -3.79 8.19
C ILE A 166 -9.68 -5.00 9.13
N THR A 167 -9.52 -4.78 10.45
CA THR A 167 -9.24 -5.86 11.43
C THR A 167 -10.18 -5.92 12.65
N VAL A 168 -10.77 -4.80 13.07
CA VAL A 168 -11.53 -4.69 14.34
C VAL A 168 -12.99 -4.28 14.10
N ASP A 169 -13.21 -3.22 13.33
CA ASP A 169 -14.53 -2.61 13.14
C ASP A 169 -14.70 -2.20 11.67
N ASP A 170 -15.36 -3.05 10.88
CA ASP A 170 -15.60 -2.80 9.45
C ASP A 170 -16.57 -1.64 9.17
N SER A 171 -17.22 -1.10 10.20
CA SER A 171 -18.16 0.01 10.12
C SER A 171 -17.57 1.38 10.52
N LEU A 172 -16.30 1.43 10.94
CA LEU A 172 -15.63 2.63 11.46
C LEU A 172 -15.69 3.81 10.48
N ASP A 173 -16.46 4.87 10.72
CA ASP A 173 -16.46 6.06 9.86
C ASP A 173 -15.13 6.86 9.98
N PHE A 174 -14.45 7.08 8.85
CA PHE A 174 -13.17 7.82 8.81
C PHE A 174 -13.34 9.34 8.98
N ALA A 175 -14.48 9.90 8.57
CA ALA A 175 -14.64 11.35 8.50
C ALA A 175 -14.47 12.05 9.87
N PRO A 176 -15.05 11.55 10.98
CA PRO A 176 -14.82 12.10 12.31
C PRO A 176 -13.36 12.05 12.76
N VAL A 177 -12.63 10.99 12.40
CA VAL A 177 -11.21 10.81 12.74
C VAL A 177 -10.36 11.83 11.98
N ILE A 178 -10.56 11.96 10.67
CA ILE A 178 -9.85 12.90 9.80
C ILE A 178 -10.10 14.33 10.25
N ARG A 179 -11.36 14.70 10.48
CA ARG A 179 -11.72 16.06 10.92
C ARG A 179 -11.05 16.45 12.23
N ARG A 180 -11.03 15.53 13.20
CA ARG A 180 -10.36 15.74 14.48
C ARG A 180 -8.84 15.84 14.31
N ALA A 181 -8.25 15.02 13.45
CA ALA A 181 -6.82 15.06 13.18
C ALA A 181 -6.39 16.37 12.50
N LEU A 182 -7.13 16.83 11.49
CA LEU A 182 -6.90 18.11 10.82
C LEU A 182 -7.08 19.29 11.78
N ALA A 183 -8.12 19.28 12.62
CA ALA A 183 -8.34 20.32 13.63
C ALA A 183 -7.15 20.44 14.59
N ALA A 184 -6.65 19.31 15.09
CA ALA A 184 -5.50 19.30 16.00
C ALA A 184 -4.21 19.87 15.38
N CYS A 185 -4.08 19.82 14.04
CA CYS A 185 -2.91 20.31 13.31
C CYS A 185 -3.02 21.78 12.87
N LEU A 186 -4.24 22.25 12.59
CA LEU A 186 -4.49 23.55 11.96
C LEU A 186 -5.00 24.60 12.94
N ASP A 187 -5.69 24.17 14.01
CA ASP A 187 -6.35 25.06 14.96
C ASP A 187 -5.47 25.31 16.21
N SER A 188 -4.25 24.73 16.24
CA SER A 188 -3.24 24.82 17.32
C SER A 188 -2.28 26.01 17.16
#